data_AF-A0A7X6X7T9-F1
#
_entry.id   AF-A0A7X6X7T9-F1
#
_cell.length_a   1.000
_cell.length_b   1.000
_cell.length_c   1.000
_cell.angle_alpha   90.00
_cell.angle_beta   90.00
_cell.angle_gamma   90.00
#
_symmetry.space_group_name_H-M   'P 1'
#
loop_
_entity.id
_entity.type
_entity.pdbx_description
1 polymer ?
#
loop_
_entity_poly.entity_id
_entity_poly.type
_entity_poly.pdbx_seq_one_letter_code
_entity_poly.pdbx_strand_id
1 'polypeptide(L)'
;MKKRIVRFLVLILALCILLSGCAPTSRFARHVKKGEYQKAVNFYRRELYGKTLLEIESVSFLRNYLNGKWTDYLEGKIDEGAFSTVLSTVERIDSQLEILPGLHKNSSRFADIKASKESYALGLLFLEDENYLKAIEAFAGVMREDKENHAKAMEKIEQAIEIYEAGILELARERLAENDYNGAMALVAEAQNSLGEMEGFDEFLCRFHTEVFAKRFEGLVESGDDLSLVKAYNEAKANGFIAFSPEITAKYVAVRSSCIQEAIEEAEEVFLQGSDYAGAVAVLKSAVLDLGEDAELNAKLEHYEWHIPVDLVSLDYTEKTGMICVGNISPDISRDVKKTEYNDSTLIYIYSEIGSSSSSNKSDGDYVIYPLNREYTKLSGVAYRPYITSRFGGDWSNLSGRVEIFGDGSLLFSARMTEVTDEAESFEIDVTGVQELKIKMVGFWQSFYFECWPIVVVGEMLLTRD
;
A
#
# COMPACT_ATOMS: atom_id res chain seq x y z
N MET A 1 -29.74 37.35 -76.23
CA MET A 1 -30.89 36.42 -76.08
C MET A 1 -30.68 35.30 -75.05
N LYS A 2 -29.55 34.59 -75.03
CA LYS A 2 -29.30 33.46 -74.09
C LYS A 2 -29.36 33.81 -72.59
N LYS A 3 -28.89 34.99 -72.14
CA LYS A 3 -28.92 35.36 -70.71
C LYS A 3 -30.31 35.74 -70.16
N ARG A 4 -31.25 36.17 -71.00
CA ARG A 4 -32.65 36.46 -70.58
C ARG A 4 -33.48 35.18 -70.47
N ILE A 5 -33.23 34.20 -71.36
CA ILE A 5 -33.91 32.89 -71.34
C ILE A 5 -33.46 32.07 -70.11
N VAL A 6 -32.18 32.10 -69.74
CA VAL A 6 -31.68 31.40 -68.54
C VAL A 6 -32.19 32.03 -67.25
N ARG A 7 -32.33 33.36 -67.15
CA ARG A 7 -32.94 34.01 -65.97
C ARG A 7 -34.44 33.75 -65.85
N PHE A 8 -35.17 33.61 -66.96
CA PHE A 8 -36.58 33.25 -66.96
C PHE A 8 -36.80 31.78 -66.60
N LEU A 9 -35.91 30.87 -67.04
CA LEU A 9 -35.94 29.45 -66.66
C LEU A 9 -35.54 29.19 -65.20
N VAL A 10 -34.58 29.95 -64.64
CA VAL A 10 -34.22 29.86 -63.21
C VAL A 10 -35.30 30.47 -62.32
N LEU A 11 -36.01 31.51 -62.77
CA LEU A 11 -37.18 32.03 -62.07
C LEU A 11 -38.37 31.06 -62.14
N ILE A 12 -38.59 30.34 -63.25
CA ILE A 12 -39.65 29.32 -63.33
C ILE A 12 -39.29 28.09 -62.48
N LEU A 13 -38.03 27.67 -62.42
CA LEU A 13 -37.60 26.56 -61.56
C LEU A 13 -37.66 26.94 -60.05
N ALA A 14 -37.34 28.19 -59.70
CA ALA A 14 -37.46 28.70 -58.34
C ALA A 14 -38.91 29.03 -57.92
N LEU A 15 -39.78 29.41 -58.87
CA LEU A 15 -41.20 29.65 -58.63
C LEU A 15 -42.01 28.34 -58.59
N CYS A 16 -41.58 27.28 -59.28
CA CYS A 16 -42.13 25.93 -59.14
C CYS A 16 -41.82 25.29 -57.77
N ILE A 17 -40.70 25.65 -57.14
CA ILE A 17 -40.32 25.19 -55.79
C ILE A 17 -41.06 25.96 -54.69
N LEU A 18 -41.69 27.11 -55.00
CA LEU A 18 -42.39 27.95 -54.01
C LEU A 18 -43.92 28.07 -54.20
N LEU A 19 -44.53 27.61 -55.29
CA LEU A 19 -45.99 27.76 -55.52
C LEU A 19 -46.69 26.59 -56.27
N SER A 20 -46.26 25.34 -56.11
CA SER A 20 -47.00 24.20 -56.68
C SER A 20 -47.37 23.13 -55.65
N GLY A 21 -48.18 23.53 -54.66
CA GLY A 21 -49.02 22.53 -53.97
C GLY A 21 -50.00 21.97 -54.98
N CYS A 22 -49.74 20.78 -55.53
CA CYS A 22 -50.72 20.08 -56.35
C CYS A 22 -52.01 19.93 -55.50
N ALA A 23 -53.16 20.37 -56.01
CA ALA A 23 -54.42 20.34 -55.25
C ALA A 23 -54.70 18.98 -54.55
N PRO A 24 -54.32 17.81 -55.12
CA PRO A 24 -54.44 16.53 -54.44
C PRO A 24 -53.53 16.36 -53.20
N THR A 25 -52.24 16.71 -53.28
CA THR A 25 -51.30 16.53 -52.14
C THR A 25 -51.62 17.49 -50.99
N SER A 26 -52.16 18.68 -51.27
CA SER A 26 -52.65 19.59 -50.24
C SER A 26 -53.89 19.06 -49.47
N ARG A 27 -54.76 18.27 -50.13
CA ARG A 27 -55.91 17.63 -49.48
C ARG A 27 -55.49 16.44 -48.62
N PHE A 28 -54.55 15.62 -49.12
CA PHE A 28 -53.93 14.57 -48.32
C PHE A 28 -53.29 15.16 -47.04
N ALA A 29 -52.44 16.17 -47.19
CA ALA A 29 -51.80 16.88 -46.08
C ALA A 29 -52.81 17.44 -45.05
N ARG A 30 -53.97 17.93 -45.51
CA ARG A 30 -55.03 18.42 -44.64
C ARG A 30 -55.63 17.31 -43.78
N HIS A 31 -55.91 16.14 -44.36
CA HIS A 31 -56.43 15.00 -43.60
C HIS A 31 -55.42 14.52 -42.56
N VAL A 32 -54.13 14.46 -42.91
CA VAL A 32 -53.05 14.12 -41.98
C VAL A 32 -53.01 15.11 -40.81
N LYS A 33 -52.97 16.42 -41.09
CA LYS A 33 -52.91 17.47 -40.05
C LYS A 33 -54.11 17.49 -39.11
N LYS A 34 -55.25 16.92 -39.52
CA LYS A 34 -56.46 16.80 -38.70
C LYS A 34 -56.53 15.49 -37.89
N GLY A 35 -55.52 14.62 -37.99
CA GLY A 35 -55.54 13.28 -37.39
C GLY A 35 -56.50 12.30 -38.08
N GLU A 36 -57.04 12.66 -39.26
CA GLU A 36 -58.04 11.85 -39.98
C GLU A 36 -57.36 10.75 -40.82
N TYR A 37 -56.59 9.86 -40.18
CA TYR A 37 -55.72 8.88 -40.85
C TYR A 37 -56.47 8.04 -41.89
N GLN A 38 -57.69 7.56 -41.60
CA GLN A 38 -58.47 6.75 -42.54
C GLN A 38 -58.89 7.53 -43.79
N LYS A 39 -59.21 8.83 -43.63
CA LYS A 39 -59.51 9.70 -44.78
C LYS A 39 -58.26 9.96 -45.61
N ALA A 40 -57.09 10.11 -44.96
CA ALA A 40 -55.81 10.26 -45.64
C ALA A 40 -55.44 9.00 -46.45
N VAL A 41 -55.56 7.79 -45.86
CA VAL A 41 -55.30 6.50 -46.53
C VAL A 41 -56.22 6.31 -47.74
N ASN A 42 -57.53 6.52 -47.56
CA ASN A 42 -58.50 6.35 -48.64
C ASN A 42 -58.25 7.35 -49.78
N PHE A 43 -57.89 8.60 -49.45
CA PHE A 43 -57.54 9.62 -50.43
C PHE A 43 -56.26 9.25 -51.19
N TYR A 44 -55.23 8.77 -50.49
CA TYR A 44 -53.98 8.34 -51.11
C TYR A 44 -54.22 7.23 -52.15
N ARG A 45 -54.91 6.15 -51.76
CA ARG A 45 -55.19 5.01 -52.65
C ARG A 45 -55.99 5.40 -53.90
N ARG A 46 -56.94 6.34 -53.76
CA ARG A 46 -57.81 6.75 -54.87
C ARG A 46 -57.17 7.77 -55.80
N GLU A 47 -56.47 8.76 -55.23
CA GLU A 47 -56.09 9.97 -55.97
C GLU A 47 -54.59 10.06 -56.25
N LEU A 48 -53.75 9.38 -55.47
CA LEU A 48 -52.29 9.54 -55.48
C LEU A 48 -51.55 8.27 -55.92
N TYR A 49 -52.08 7.09 -55.59
CA TYR A 49 -51.46 5.81 -55.92
C TYR A 49 -51.22 5.64 -57.43
N GLY A 50 -50.03 5.15 -57.80
CA GLY A 50 -49.59 4.98 -59.19
C GLY A 50 -49.15 6.28 -59.88
N LYS A 51 -49.18 7.43 -59.19
CA LYS A 51 -48.69 8.72 -59.70
C LYS A 51 -47.39 9.09 -59.00
N THR A 52 -46.28 8.55 -59.50
CA THR A 52 -44.95 8.59 -58.87
C THR A 52 -44.56 9.94 -58.24
N LEU A 53 -44.74 11.06 -58.94
CA LEU A 53 -44.41 12.38 -58.39
C LEU A 53 -45.25 12.75 -57.16
N LEU A 54 -46.55 12.46 -57.19
CA LEU A 54 -47.46 12.75 -56.07
C LEU A 54 -47.22 11.81 -54.88
N GLU A 55 -46.82 10.57 -55.13
CA GLU A 55 -46.42 9.62 -54.08
C GLU A 55 -45.16 10.10 -53.36
N ILE A 56 -44.13 10.56 -54.11
CA ILE A 56 -42.90 11.15 -53.56
C ILE A 56 -43.22 12.41 -52.74
N GLU A 57 -44.05 13.31 -53.26
CA GLU A 57 -44.50 14.52 -52.53
C GLU A 57 -45.20 14.17 -51.21
N SER A 58 -46.04 13.13 -51.22
CA SER A 58 -46.80 12.70 -50.04
C SER A 58 -45.89 12.10 -48.97
N VAL A 59 -44.92 11.27 -49.37
CA VAL A 59 -43.89 10.72 -48.49
C VAL A 59 -43.03 11.84 -47.90
N SER A 60 -42.58 12.78 -48.73
CA SER A 60 -41.82 13.96 -48.29
C SER A 60 -42.61 14.80 -47.28
N PHE A 61 -43.90 15.04 -47.55
CA PHE A 61 -44.78 15.74 -46.63
C PHE A 61 -44.87 15.04 -45.26
N LEU A 62 -45.13 13.73 -45.21
CA LEU A 62 -45.24 12.99 -43.96
C LEU A 62 -43.95 13.08 -43.14
N ARG A 63 -42.78 12.88 -43.78
CA ARG A 63 -41.47 12.99 -43.13
C ARG A 63 -41.23 14.37 -42.56
N ASN A 64 -41.44 15.41 -43.36
CA ASN A 64 -41.22 16.80 -42.92
C ASN A 64 -42.21 17.22 -41.83
N TYR A 65 -43.47 16.79 -41.93
CA TYR A 65 -44.48 17.09 -40.93
C TYR A 65 -44.15 16.43 -39.59
N LEU A 66 -43.81 15.13 -39.59
CA LEU A 66 -43.42 14.42 -38.38
C LEU A 66 -42.14 14.99 -37.79
N ASN A 67 -41.10 15.22 -38.59
CA ASN A 67 -39.82 15.79 -38.12
C ASN A 67 -39.97 17.21 -37.57
N GLY A 68 -40.80 18.04 -38.22
CA GLY A 68 -41.11 19.37 -37.73
C GLY A 68 -41.83 19.32 -36.38
N LYS A 69 -42.82 18.43 -36.25
CA LYS A 69 -43.54 18.25 -34.98
C LYS A 69 -42.69 17.62 -33.89
N TRP A 70 -41.77 16.73 -34.26
CA TRP A 70 -40.76 16.20 -33.34
C TRP A 70 -39.88 17.33 -32.80
N THR A 71 -39.42 18.22 -33.68
CA THR A 71 -38.63 19.39 -33.29
C THR A 71 -39.43 20.32 -32.37
N ASP A 72 -40.70 20.59 -32.70
CA ASP A 72 -41.58 21.38 -31.84
C ASP A 72 -41.72 20.76 -30.45
N TYR A 73 -41.84 19.43 -30.34
CA TYR A 73 -41.94 18.72 -29.06
C TYR A 73 -40.64 18.77 -28.24
N LEU A 74 -39.48 18.55 -28.89
CA LEU A 74 -38.17 18.67 -28.23
C LEU A 74 -37.95 20.08 -27.68
N GLU A 75 -38.47 21.10 -28.35
CA GLU A 75 -38.33 22.51 -27.98
C GLU A 75 -39.45 23.02 -27.05
N GLY A 76 -40.36 22.16 -26.60
CA GLY A 76 -41.46 22.53 -25.69
C GLY A 76 -42.58 23.36 -26.33
N LYS A 77 -42.61 23.45 -27.67
CA LYS A 77 -43.62 24.24 -28.41
C LYS A 77 -44.97 23.53 -28.51
N ILE A 78 -44.99 22.22 -28.35
CA ILE A 78 -46.20 21.39 -28.27
C ILE A 78 -46.05 20.39 -27.12
N ASP A 79 -47.17 20.00 -26.52
CA ASP A 79 -47.20 19.02 -25.44
C ASP A 79 -47.12 17.56 -25.93
N GLU A 80 -46.98 16.63 -24.98
CA GLU A 80 -46.93 15.18 -25.21
C GLU A 80 -48.15 14.68 -26.01
N GLY A 81 -49.35 15.13 -25.65
CA GLY A 81 -50.60 14.68 -26.26
C GLY A 81 -50.70 15.11 -27.72
N ALA A 82 -50.31 16.34 -28.02
CA ALA A 82 -50.26 16.90 -29.35
C ALA A 82 -49.26 16.16 -30.25
N PHE A 83 -48.05 15.87 -29.75
CA PHE A 83 -47.07 15.11 -30.52
C PHE A 83 -47.46 13.64 -30.69
N SER A 84 -47.96 12.98 -29.63
CA SER A 84 -48.46 11.59 -29.67
C SER A 84 -49.58 11.41 -30.69
N THR A 85 -50.47 12.39 -30.83
CA THR A 85 -51.52 12.39 -31.86
C THR A 85 -50.93 12.44 -33.27
N VAL A 86 -49.89 13.25 -33.50
CA VAL A 86 -49.19 13.32 -34.79
C VAL A 86 -48.49 12.00 -35.11
N LEU A 87 -47.71 11.47 -34.16
CA LEU A 87 -46.96 10.23 -34.33
C LEU A 87 -47.89 9.06 -34.66
N SER A 88 -48.92 8.85 -33.85
CA SER A 88 -49.91 7.78 -34.07
C SER A 88 -50.67 7.93 -35.38
N THR A 89 -50.97 9.16 -35.83
CA THR A 89 -51.61 9.40 -37.13
C THR A 89 -50.70 8.94 -38.27
N VAL A 90 -49.42 9.30 -38.24
CA VAL A 90 -48.45 8.94 -39.29
C VAL A 90 -48.16 7.44 -39.28
N GLU A 91 -47.99 6.83 -38.12
CA GLU A 91 -47.79 5.38 -37.97
C GLU A 91 -48.97 4.57 -38.50
N ARG A 92 -50.21 4.99 -38.23
CA ARG A 92 -51.41 4.31 -38.74
C ARG A 92 -51.56 4.43 -40.25
N ILE A 93 -51.18 5.58 -40.83
CA ILE A 93 -51.14 5.73 -42.30
C ILE A 93 -50.11 4.77 -42.88
N ASP A 94 -48.90 4.75 -42.32
CA ASP A 94 -47.83 3.89 -42.81
C ASP A 94 -48.14 2.40 -42.66
N SER A 95 -48.74 1.98 -41.56
CA SER A 95 -49.16 0.58 -41.35
C SER A 95 -50.13 0.04 -42.40
N GLN A 96 -50.85 0.92 -43.11
CA GLN A 96 -51.83 0.53 -44.14
C GLN A 96 -51.33 0.78 -45.57
N LEU A 97 -50.28 1.59 -45.75
CA LEU A 97 -49.79 2.00 -47.05
C LEU A 97 -48.36 1.52 -47.33
N GLU A 98 -47.57 1.27 -46.29
CA GLU A 98 -46.16 0.84 -46.33
C GLU A 98 -45.28 1.78 -47.17
N ILE A 99 -45.45 3.11 -46.98
CA ILE A 99 -44.83 4.16 -47.79
C ILE A 99 -43.69 4.90 -47.08
N LEU A 100 -43.45 4.63 -45.78
CA LEU A 100 -42.40 5.23 -44.96
C LEU A 100 -41.44 4.17 -44.39
N PRO A 101 -40.52 3.63 -45.21
CA PRO A 101 -39.51 2.71 -44.70
C PRO A 101 -38.70 3.38 -43.57
N GLY A 102 -38.55 2.67 -42.44
CA GLY A 102 -37.77 3.12 -41.29
C GLY A 102 -38.54 3.90 -40.21
N LEU A 103 -39.86 4.08 -40.34
CA LEU A 103 -40.67 4.84 -39.38
C LEU A 103 -40.72 4.21 -37.97
N HIS A 104 -40.55 2.89 -37.87
CA HIS A 104 -40.66 2.09 -36.64
C HIS A 104 -39.72 2.49 -35.49
N LYS A 105 -38.71 3.34 -35.73
CA LYS A 105 -37.78 3.81 -34.69
C LYS A 105 -38.29 4.98 -33.86
N ASN A 106 -39.42 5.59 -34.24
CA ASN A 106 -39.88 6.84 -33.63
C ASN A 106 -40.62 6.66 -32.29
N SER A 107 -41.31 5.53 -32.07
CA SER A 107 -42.08 5.31 -30.85
C SER A 107 -41.19 5.07 -29.62
N SER A 108 -40.10 4.31 -29.76
CA SER A 108 -39.09 4.13 -28.69
C SER A 108 -38.44 5.47 -28.35
N ARG A 109 -37.96 6.21 -29.36
CA ARG A 109 -37.35 7.52 -29.15
C ARG A 109 -38.31 8.50 -28.46
N PHE A 110 -39.60 8.45 -28.79
CA PHE A 110 -40.62 9.27 -28.13
C PHE A 110 -40.76 8.92 -26.63
N ALA A 111 -40.76 7.62 -26.29
CA ALA A 111 -40.79 7.18 -24.90
C ALA A 111 -39.55 7.66 -24.11
N ASP A 112 -38.36 7.62 -24.72
CA ASP A 112 -37.13 8.08 -24.09
C ASP A 112 -37.17 9.60 -23.78
N ILE A 113 -37.64 10.41 -24.74
CA ILE A 113 -37.79 11.86 -24.52
C ILE A 113 -38.88 12.17 -23.48
N LYS A 114 -39.95 11.38 -23.45
CA LYS A 114 -40.96 11.52 -22.40
C LYS A 114 -40.35 11.28 -21.02
N ALA A 115 -39.63 10.17 -20.84
CA ALA A 115 -38.92 9.89 -19.61
C ALA A 115 -37.92 11.00 -19.24
N SER A 116 -37.19 11.55 -20.22
CA SER A 116 -36.32 12.72 -20.03
C SER A 116 -37.07 13.95 -19.46
N LYS A 117 -38.25 14.26 -19.98
CA LYS A 117 -39.07 15.39 -19.48
C LYS A 117 -39.62 15.11 -18.08
N GLU A 118 -39.99 13.86 -17.79
CA GLU A 118 -40.41 13.43 -16.44
C GLU A 118 -39.26 13.53 -15.43
N SER A 119 -38.04 13.15 -15.82
CA SER A 119 -36.82 13.29 -15.00
C SER A 119 -36.56 14.75 -14.62
N TYR A 120 -36.75 15.69 -15.55
CA TYR A 120 -36.63 17.13 -15.25
C TYR A 120 -37.67 17.58 -14.21
N ALA A 121 -38.93 17.17 -14.37
CA ALA A 121 -39.99 17.50 -13.42
C ALA A 121 -39.71 16.89 -12.03
N LEU A 122 -39.19 15.67 -11.98
CA LEU A 122 -38.81 15.00 -10.73
C LEU A 122 -37.64 15.71 -10.03
N GLY A 123 -36.64 16.17 -10.79
CA GLY A 123 -35.54 16.94 -10.24
C GLY A 123 -35.99 18.24 -9.57
N LEU A 124 -36.99 18.93 -10.14
CA LEU A 124 -37.58 20.12 -9.51
C LEU A 124 -38.27 19.81 -8.18
N LEU A 125 -38.99 18.68 -8.09
CA LEU A 125 -39.62 18.25 -6.84
C LEU A 125 -38.57 17.94 -5.77
N PHE A 126 -37.49 17.24 -6.13
CA PHE A 126 -36.41 16.97 -5.17
C PHE A 126 -35.66 18.23 -4.72
N LEU A 127 -35.55 19.25 -5.58
CA LEU A 127 -35.02 20.55 -5.15
C LEU A 127 -35.93 21.27 -4.16
N GLU A 128 -37.25 21.23 -4.38
CA GLU A 128 -38.23 21.81 -3.46
C GLU A 128 -38.21 21.12 -2.09
N ASP A 129 -37.96 19.81 -2.07
CA ASP A 129 -37.78 19.00 -0.87
C ASP A 129 -36.35 19.08 -0.27
N GLU A 130 -35.47 19.96 -0.79
CA GLU A 130 -34.06 20.09 -0.38
C GLU A 130 -33.25 18.78 -0.46
N ASN A 131 -33.71 17.81 -1.25
CA ASN A 131 -33.04 16.55 -1.50
C ASN A 131 -32.07 16.68 -2.68
N TYR A 132 -30.99 17.43 -2.47
CA TYR A 132 -30.07 17.84 -3.54
C TYR A 132 -29.44 16.66 -4.28
N LEU A 133 -29.07 15.57 -3.60
CA LEU A 133 -28.48 14.39 -4.24
C LEU A 133 -29.46 13.71 -5.21
N LYS A 134 -30.72 13.52 -4.80
CA LYS A 134 -31.75 12.96 -5.69
C LYS A 134 -32.13 13.93 -6.82
N ALA A 135 -32.08 15.24 -6.55
CA ALA A 135 -32.28 16.25 -7.58
C ALA A 135 -31.20 16.16 -8.67
N ILE A 136 -29.92 16.04 -8.26
CA ILE A 136 -28.78 15.88 -9.18
C ILE A 136 -28.96 14.62 -10.04
N GLU A 137 -29.29 13.49 -9.43
CA GLU A 137 -29.54 12.22 -10.15
C GLU A 137 -30.68 12.36 -11.16
N ALA A 138 -31.81 12.96 -10.76
CA ALA A 138 -32.95 13.17 -11.63
C ALA A 138 -32.63 14.10 -12.80
N PHE A 139 -31.94 15.23 -12.57
CA PHE A 139 -31.53 16.13 -13.64
C PHE A 139 -30.49 15.50 -14.58
N ALA A 140 -29.59 14.65 -14.08
CA ALA A 140 -28.63 13.92 -14.90
C ALA A 140 -29.33 12.95 -15.88
N GLY A 141 -30.55 12.51 -15.57
CA GLY A 141 -31.40 11.72 -16.45
C GLY A 141 -31.99 12.49 -17.64
N VAL A 142 -31.82 13.82 -17.72
CA VAL A 142 -32.37 14.65 -18.80
C VAL A 142 -31.48 14.59 -20.04
N MET A 143 -32.00 14.00 -21.11
CA MET A 143 -31.29 13.76 -22.36
C MET A 143 -30.96 15.05 -23.10
N ARG A 144 -29.81 15.07 -23.77
CA ARG A 144 -29.37 16.20 -24.61
C ARG A 144 -30.35 16.54 -25.74
N GLU A 145 -31.08 15.55 -26.24
CA GLU A 145 -32.13 15.72 -27.24
C GLU A 145 -33.34 16.51 -26.74
N ASP A 146 -33.61 16.52 -25.41
CA ASP A 146 -34.66 17.35 -24.80
C ASP A 146 -34.20 18.82 -24.73
N LYS A 147 -34.31 19.51 -25.87
CA LYS A 147 -33.82 20.88 -26.04
C LYS A 147 -34.48 21.89 -25.10
N GLU A 148 -35.68 21.61 -24.61
CA GLU A 148 -36.40 22.48 -23.68
C GLU A 148 -35.74 22.48 -22.29
N ASN A 149 -35.28 21.32 -21.83
CA ASN A 149 -34.93 21.11 -20.43
C ASN A 149 -33.46 20.80 -20.19
N HIS A 150 -32.73 20.23 -21.15
CA HIS A 150 -31.36 19.77 -20.90
C HIS A 150 -30.43 20.86 -20.37
N ALA A 151 -30.41 22.04 -21.02
CA ALA A 151 -29.57 23.15 -20.54
C ALA A 151 -29.97 23.65 -19.15
N LYS A 152 -31.28 23.67 -18.86
CA LYS A 152 -31.80 24.06 -17.55
C LYS A 152 -31.46 23.01 -16.49
N ALA A 153 -31.50 21.73 -16.85
CA ALA A 153 -31.14 20.62 -15.97
C ALA A 153 -29.68 20.72 -15.55
N MET A 154 -28.77 21.02 -16.49
CA MET A 154 -27.35 21.24 -16.18
C MET A 154 -27.13 22.41 -15.23
N GLU A 155 -27.79 23.55 -15.48
CA GLU A 155 -27.74 24.70 -14.57
C GLU A 155 -28.25 24.35 -13.16
N LYS A 156 -29.30 23.51 -13.09
CA LYS A 156 -29.87 23.05 -11.81
C LYS A 156 -28.98 22.04 -11.08
N ILE A 157 -28.22 21.21 -11.80
CA ILE A 157 -27.20 20.33 -11.22
C ILE A 157 -26.11 21.18 -10.56
N GLU A 158 -25.57 22.18 -11.27
CA GLU A 158 -24.55 23.08 -10.72
C GLU A 158 -25.04 23.79 -9.45
N GLN A 159 -26.26 24.35 -9.48
CA GLN A 159 -26.88 24.98 -8.31
C GLN A 159 -27.08 24.00 -7.15
N ALA A 160 -27.52 22.77 -7.43
CA ALA A 160 -27.73 21.75 -6.40
C ALA A 160 -26.42 21.32 -5.73
N ILE A 161 -25.35 21.19 -6.52
CA ILE A 161 -24.01 20.86 -6.03
C ILE A 161 -23.49 21.97 -5.11
N GLU A 162 -23.56 23.24 -5.55
CA GLU A 162 -23.10 24.39 -4.77
C GLU A 162 -23.81 24.50 -3.41
N ILE A 163 -25.14 24.35 -3.41
CA ILE A 163 -25.94 24.43 -2.18
C ILE A 163 -25.63 23.25 -1.25
N TYR A 164 -25.55 22.04 -1.79
CA TYR A 164 -25.23 20.85 -1.01
C TYR A 164 -23.83 20.93 -0.40
N GLU A 165 -22.82 21.31 -1.19
CA GLU A 165 -21.44 21.51 -0.72
C GLU A 165 -21.39 22.54 0.42
N ALA A 166 -22.00 23.71 0.22
CA ALA A 166 -22.05 24.75 1.25
C ALA A 166 -22.73 24.26 2.54
N GLY A 167 -23.84 23.51 2.43
CA GLY A 167 -24.54 22.95 3.57
C GLY A 167 -23.69 21.93 4.35
N ILE A 168 -23.00 21.03 3.65
CA ILE A 168 -22.07 20.07 4.28
C ILE A 168 -20.92 20.79 4.98
N LEU A 169 -20.33 21.79 4.33
CA LEU A 169 -19.22 22.56 4.90
C LEU A 169 -19.65 23.35 6.15
N GLU A 170 -20.88 23.87 6.18
CA GLU A 170 -21.40 24.56 7.36
C GLU A 170 -21.65 23.57 8.51
N LEU A 171 -22.28 22.43 8.25
CA LEU A 171 -22.46 21.37 9.26
C LEU A 171 -21.11 20.87 9.79
N ALA A 172 -20.12 20.70 8.91
CA ALA A 172 -18.78 20.32 9.31
C ALA A 172 -18.18 21.37 10.26
N ARG A 173 -18.31 22.67 9.96
CA ARG A 173 -17.86 23.76 10.86
C ARG A 173 -18.59 23.79 12.18
N GLU A 174 -19.89 23.50 12.22
CA GLU A 174 -20.65 23.39 13.46
C GLU A 174 -20.10 22.27 14.35
N ARG A 175 -19.82 21.09 13.78
CA ARG A 175 -19.16 19.98 14.50
C ARG A 175 -17.78 20.38 15.04
N LEU A 176 -17.04 21.19 14.29
CA LEU A 176 -15.76 21.74 14.76
C LEU A 176 -15.92 22.64 15.99
N ALA A 177 -16.93 23.51 16.01
CA ALA A 177 -17.21 24.36 17.17
C ALA A 177 -17.52 23.53 18.43
N GLU A 178 -18.01 22.30 18.26
CA GLU A 178 -18.27 21.33 19.32
C GLU A 178 -17.04 20.45 19.68
N ASN A 179 -15.90 20.63 19.02
CA ASN A 179 -14.71 19.76 19.08
C ASN A 179 -14.95 18.32 18.55
N ASP A 180 -16.01 18.09 17.77
CA ASP A 180 -16.26 16.82 17.08
C ASP A 180 -15.50 16.76 15.74
N TYR A 181 -14.19 16.65 15.85
CA TYR A 181 -13.27 16.61 14.71
C TYR A 181 -13.51 15.42 13.78
N ASN A 182 -13.70 14.23 14.36
CA ASN A 182 -13.96 13.01 13.60
C ASN A 182 -15.32 13.08 12.88
N GLY A 183 -16.34 13.66 13.52
CA GLY A 183 -17.64 13.87 12.90
C GLY A 183 -17.59 14.88 11.75
N ALA A 184 -16.85 15.98 11.90
CA ALA A 184 -16.66 16.96 10.82
C ALA A 184 -15.99 16.32 9.59
N MET A 185 -14.93 15.54 9.78
CA MET A 185 -14.26 14.82 8.70
C MET A 185 -15.14 13.75 8.05
N ALA A 186 -15.89 12.99 8.87
CA ALA A 186 -16.79 11.95 8.37
C ALA A 186 -17.88 12.52 7.47
N LEU A 187 -18.44 13.69 7.82
CA LEU A 187 -19.45 14.39 7.00
C LEU A 187 -18.90 14.73 5.60
N VAL A 188 -17.70 15.31 5.54
CA VAL A 188 -17.08 15.68 4.25
C VAL A 188 -16.71 14.44 3.43
N ALA A 189 -16.18 13.40 4.07
CA ALA A 189 -15.84 12.15 3.39
C ALA A 189 -17.08 11.42 2.84
N GLU A 190 -18.20 11.41 3.58
CA GLU A 190 -19.47 10.85 3.11
C GLU A 190 -20.03 11.64 1.91
N ALA A 191 -19.90 12.97 1.95
CA ALA A 191 -20.29 13.83 0.84
C ALA A 191 -19.41 13.61 -0.41
N GLN A 192 -18.10 13.46 -0.25
CA GLN A 192 -17.17 13.09 -1.33
C GLN A 192 -17.49 11.73 -1.93
N ASN A 193 -17.87 10.74 -1.12
CA ASN A 193 -18.30 9.42 -1.64
C ASN A 193 -19.58 9.51 -2.49
N SER A 194 -20.43 10.50 -2.23
CA SER A 194 -21.71 10.68 -2.91
C SER A 194 -21.60 11.52 -4.18
N LEU A 195 -20.81 12.60 -4.17
CA LEU A 195 -20.68 13.54 -5.29
C LEU A 195 -19.36 13.46 -6.06
N GLY A 196 -18.34 12.81 -5.49
CA GLY A 196 -16.96 12.88 -5.95
C GLY A 196 -16.15 13.97 -5.24
N GLU A 197 -14.90 14.10 -5.64
CA GLU A 197 -13.97 15.12 -5.13
C GLU A 197 -14.42 16.52 -5.58
N MET A 198 -14.39 17.48 -4.64
CA MET A 198 -14.73 18.88 -4.88
C MET A 198 -13.69 19.78 -4.22
N GLU A 199 -13.34 20.87 -4.89
CA GLU A 199 -12.31 21.82 -4.45
C GLU A 199 -12.61 22.37 -3.05
N GLY A 200 -13.86 22.72 -2.74
CA GLY A 200 -14.23 23.24 -1.42
C GLY A 200 -14.11 22.21 -0.30
N PHE A 201 -14.38 20.92 -0.59
CA PHE A 201 -14.13 19.83 0.36
C PHE A 201 -12.65 19.63 0.63
N ASP A 202 -11.81 19.62 -0.41
CA ASP A 202 -10.36 19.45 -0.26
C ASP A 202 -9.71 20.64 0.46
N GLU A 203 -10.12 21.87 0.13
CA GLU A 203 -9.69 23.08 0.83
C GLU A 203 -10.07 23.04 2.32
N PHE A 204 -11.29 22.58 2.63
CA PHE A 204 -11.75 22.43 4.00
C PHE A 204 -10.91 21.41 4.76
N LEU A 205 -10.73 20.20 4.22
CA LEU A 205 -9.93 19.14 4.82
C LEU A 205 -8.48 19.60 5.04
N CYS A 206 -7.90 20.28 4.05
CA CYS A 206 -6.53 20.78 4.12
C CYS A 206 -6.34 21.78 5.25
N ARG A 207 -7.17 22.83 5.29
CA ARG A 207 -7.12 23.84 6.34
C ARG A 207 -7.33 23.21 7.71
N PHE A 208 -8.33 22.33 7.81
CA PHE A 208 -8.71 21.71 9.06
C PHE A 208 -7.63 20.80 9.64
N HIS A 209 -7.12 19.85 8.85
CA HIS A 209 -6.05 18.96 9.28
C HIS A 209 -4.79 19.73 9.69
N THR A 210 -4.48 20.80 8.97
CA THR A 210 -3.36 21.69 9.29
C THR A 210 -3.55 22.39 10.64
N GLU A 211 -4.73 22.98 10.91
CA GLU A 211 -5.01 23.69 12.17
C GLU A 211 -4.98 22.75 13.39
N VAL A 212 -5.61 21.57 13.29
CA VAL A 212 -5.61 20.58 14.38
C VAL A 212 -4.19 20.08 14.66
N PHE A 213 -3.44 19.77 13.60
CA PHE A 213 -2.06 19.36 13.74
C PHE A 213 -1.20 20.47 14.37
N ALA A 214 -1.31 21.71 13.90
CA ALA A 214 -0.54 22.84 14.45
C ALA A 214 -0.81 23.03 15.94
N LYS A 215 -2.07 22.94 16.38
CA LYS A 215 -2.43 23.04 17.81
C LYS A 215 -1.88 21.87 18.63
N ARG A 216 -1.96 20.64 18.13
CA ARG A 216 -1.35 19.45 18.78
C ARG A 216 0.16 19.62 18.87
N PHE A 217 0.79 20.09 17.80
CA PHE A 217 2.24 20.31 17.72
C PHE A 217 2.71 21.37 18.73
N GLU A 218 2.00 22.51 18.82
CA GLU A 218 2.29 23.56 19.81
C GLU A 218 2.18 23.03 21.25
N GLY A 219 1.12 22.28 21.57
CA GLY A 219 0.97 21.66 22.89
C GLY A 219 2.08 20.68 23.23
N LEU A 220 2.59 19.92 22.25
CA LEU A 220 3.74 19.03 22.44
C LEU A 220 5.03 19.82 22.67
N VAL A 221 5.25 20.91 21.92
CA VAL A 221 6.38 21.84 22.15
C VAL A 221 6.34 22.41 23.57
N GLU A 222 5.19 22.83 24.06
CA GLU A 222 5.03 23.37 25.43
C GLU A 222 5.26 22.32 26.51
N SER A 223 4.89 21.06 26.25
CA SER A 223 5.09 19.96 27.19
C SER A 223 6.54 19.50 27.31
N GLY A 224 7.36 19.76 26.29
CA GLY A 224 8.73 19.24 26.20
C GLY A 224 8.82 17.74 25.88
N ASP A 225 7.72 17.10 25.45
CA ASP A 225 7.71 15.70 25.00
C ASP A 225 8.19 15.60 23.56
N ASP A 226 9.51 15.66 23.40
CA ASP A 226 10.20 15.70 22.11
C ASP A 226 9.98 14.44 21.27
N LEU A 227 9.90 13.27 21.90
CA LEU A 227 9.62 12.01 21.20
C LEU A 227 8.20 11.98 20.63
N SER A 228 7.20 12.35 21.44
CA SER A 228 5.82 12.44 20.97
C SER A 228 5.65 13.51 19.89
N LEU A 229 6.41 14.60 19.95
CA LEU A 229 6.46 15.62 18.90
C LEU A 229 6.96 15.04 17.57
N VAL A 230 8.08 14.30 17.59
CA VAL A 230 8.63 13.64 16.38
C VAL A 230 7.63 12.64 15.81
N LYS A 231 7.02 11.79 16.66
CA LYS A 231 5.99 10.83 16.22
C LYS A 231 4.78 11.53 15.60
N ALA A 232 4.26 12.57 16.24
CA ALA A 232 3.12 13.33 15.73
C ALA A 232 3.41 13.99 14.37
N TYR A 233 4.62 14.51 14.17
CA TYR A 233 5.03 15.08 12.87
C TYR A 233 5.12 14.00 11.78
N ASN A 234 5.70 12.83 12.09
CA ASN A 234 5.81 11.72 11.14
C ASN A 234 4.45 11.14 10.76
N GLU A 235 3.53 11.00 11.72
CA GLU A 235 2.12 10.65 11.48
C GLU A 235 1.45 11.67 10.55
N ALA A 236 1.64 12.96 10.84
CA ALA A 236 1.06 14.03 10.04
C ALA A 236 1.60 14.05 8.61
N LYS A 237 2.88 13.74 8.40
CA LYS A 237 3.51 13.71 7.08
C LYS A 237 2.91 12.63 6.17
N ALA A 238 2.35 11.57 6.74
CA ALA A 238 1.62 10.55 6.00
C ALA A 238 0.19 11.00 5.58
N ASN A 239 -0.32 12.11 6.12
CA ASN A 239 -1.63 12.66 5.77
C ASN A 239 -1.49 13.67 4.62
N GLY A 240 -2.11 13.37 3.47
CA GLY A 240 -2.04 14.19 2.26
C GLY A 240 -2.71 15.57 2.34
N PHE A 241 -3.44 15.85 3.42
CA PHE A 241 -4.13 17.13 3.63
C PHE A 241 -3.39 18.08 4.60
N ILE A 242 -2.27 17.68 5.20
CA ILE A 242 -1.56 18.57 6.15
C ILE A 242 -0.53 19.43 5.40
N ALA A 243 -0.71 20.74 5.47
CA ALA A 243 0.28 21.71 5.02
C ALA A 243 1.23 22.06 6.17
N PHE A 244 2.54 21.87 5.96
CA PHE A 244 3.56 22.18 6.96
C PHE A 244 4.14 23.57 6.76
N SER A 245 4.16 24.39 7.82
CA SER A 245 4.88 25.66 7.78
C SER A 245 6.40 25.43 7.86
N PRO A 246 7.22 26.36 7.34
CA PRO A 246 8.67 26.33 7.51
C PRO A 246 9.10 26.29 8.98
N GLU A 247 8.37 26.99 9.86
CA GLU A 247 8.66 27.07 11.29
C GLU A 247 8.45 25.72 12.00
N ILE A 248 7.32 25.06 11.75
CA ILE A 248 7.04 23.72 12.29
C ILE A 248 8.09 22.73 11.78
N THR A 249 8.40 22.78 10.48
CA THR A 249 9.39 21.88 9.86
C THR A 249 10.78 22.09 10.45
N ALA A 250 11.22 23.34 10.62
CA ALA A 250 12.50 23.66 11.23
C ALA A 250 12.57 23.21 12.70
N LYS A 251 11.48 23.40 13.46
CA LYS A 251 11.39 22.94 14.85
C LYS A 251 11.45 21.42 14.95
N TYR A 252 10.72 20.70 14.09
CA TYR A 252 10.80 19.24 13.98
C TYR A 252 12.22 18.76 13.69
N VAL A 253 12.90 19.35 12.68
CA VAL A 253 14.27 18.96 12.33
C VAL A 253 15.21 19.14 13.52
N ALA A 254 15.13 20.27 14.22
CA ALA A 254 15.96 20.53 15.39
C ALA A 254 15.70 19.54 16.54
N VAL A 255 14.44 19.28 16.86
CA VAL A 255 14.06 18.33 17.93
C VAL A 255 14.47 16.90 17.56
N ARG A 256 14.20 16.46 16.33
CA ARG A 256 14.60 15.13 15.86
C ARG A 256 16.11 14.92 15.94
N SER A 257 16.91 15.91 15.55
CA SER A 257 18.36 15.83 15.68
C SER A 257 18.82 15.69 17.14
N SER A 258 18.15 16.35 18.10
CA SER A 258 18.44 16.17 19.53
C SER A 258 18.12 14.74 19.98
N CYS A 259 16.93 14.23 19.65
CA CYS A 259 16.52 12.87 20.02
C CYS A 259 17.46 11.79 19.45
N ILE A 260 17.96 11.99 18.21
CA ILE A 260 18.93 11.07 17.61
C ILE A 260 20.22 11.08 18.42
N GLN A 261 20.71 12.25 18.82
CA GLN A 261 21.96 12.34 19.56
C GLN A 261 21.81 11.76 20.97
N GLU A 262 20.69 12.01 21.64
CA GLU A 262 20.37 11.40 22.93
C GLU A 262 20.32 9.87 22.85
N ALA A 263 19.74 9.30 21.79
CA ALA A 263 19.71 7.85 21.59
C ALA A 263 21.12 7.26 21.34
N ILE A 264 21.99 7.99 20.64
CA ILE A 264 23.38 7.59 20.43
C ILE A 264 24.18 7.65 21.73
N GLU A 265 24.00 8.70 22.54
CA GLU A 265 24.60 8.83 23.86
C GLU A 265 24.13 7.71 24.80
N GLU A 266 22.83 7.41 24.83
CA GLU A 266 22.28 6.32 25.64
C GLU A 266 22.86 4.96 25.22
N ALA A 267 22.98 4.70 23.91
CA ALA A 267 23.61 3.50 23.41
C ALA A 267 25.09 3.41 23.80
N GLU A 268 25.81 4.54 23.78
CA GLU A 268 27.20 4.62 24.24
C GLU A 268 27.31 4.37 25.75
N GLU A 269 26.41 4.91 26.57
CA GLU A 269 26.37 4.65 28.01
C GLU A 269 26.11 3.18 28.33
N VAL A 270 25.18 2.53 27.62
CA VAL A 270 24.91 1.09 27.74
C VAL A 270 26.14 0.28 27.34
N PHE A 271 26.78 0.63 26.22
CA PHE A 271 28.02 -0.01 25.80
C PHE A 271 29.12 0.12 26.86
N LEU A 272 29.31 1.30 27.46
CA LEU A 272 30.33 1.53 28.48
C LEU A 272 30.10 0.71 29.77
N GLN A 273 28.90 0.16 29.98
CA GLN A 273 28.60 -0.78 31.06
C GLN A 273 29.03 -2.21 30.71
N GLY A 274 30.34 -2.41 30.52
CA GLY A 274 30.92 -3.75 30.32
C GLY A 274 31.06 -4.19 28.87
N SER A 275 31.13 -3.24 27.94
CA SER A 275 31.25 -3.50 26.48
C SER A 275 30.03 -4.22 25.90
N ASP A 276 28.83 -3.85 26.36
CA ASP A 276 27.58 -4.46 25.93
C ASP A 276 27.12 -3.93 24.55
N TYR A 277 27.74 -4.47 23.51
CA TYR A 277 27.37 -4.20 22.11
C TYR A 277 25.90 -4.56 21.83
N ALA A 278 25.40 -5.66 22.39
CA ALA A 278 24.04 -6.11 22.14
C ALA A 278 23.01 -5.17 22.78
N GLY A 279 23.28 -4.67 23.99
CA GLY A 279 22.48 -3.64 24.66
C GLY A 279 22.44 -2.34 23.87
N ALA A 280 23.59 -1.84 23.40
CA ALA A 280 23.67 -0.64 22.56
C ALA A 280 22.84 -0.78 21.27
N VAL A 281 22.94 -1.93 20.59
CA VAL A 281 22.13 -2.25 19.41
C VAL A 281 20.62 -2.23 19.72
N ALA A 282 20.20 -2.73 20.88
CA ALA A 282 18.79 -2.73 21.27
C ALA A 282 18.23 -1.31 21.42
N VAL A 283 19.00 -0.40 22.05
CA VAL A 283 18.64 1.03 22.18
C VAL A 283 18.48 1.67 20.80
N LEU A 284 19.49 1.52 19.94
CA LEU A 284 19.49 2.14 18.61
C LEU A 284 18.38 1.61 17.70
N LYS A 285 18.06 0.30 17.76
CA LYS A 285 16.91 -0.27 17.04
C LYS A 285 15.59 0.33 17.50
N SER A 286 15.43 0.54 18.80
CA SER A 286 14.24 1.21 19.34
C SER A 286 14.15 2.65 18.82
N ALA A 287 15.27 3.37 18.78
CA ALA A 287 15.33 4.73 18.25
C ALA A 287 14.99 4.80 16.76
N VAL A 288 15.47 3.86 15.93
CA VAL A 288 15.12 3.79 14.49
C VAL A 288 13.62 3.59 14.30
N LEU A 289 12.98 2.75 15.12
CA LEU A 289 11.53 2.53 15.05
C LEU A 289 10.73 3.80 15.38
N ASP A 290 11.19 4.58 16.35
CA ASP A 290 10.46 5.75 16.85
C ASP A 290 10.76 7.04 16.07
N LEU A 291 11.99 7.22 15.60
CA LEU A 291 12.50 8.44 14.96
C LEU A 291 12.61 8.31 13.42
N GLY A 292 12.50 7.09 12.91
CA GLY A 292 12.74 6.73 11.51
C GLY A 292 14.22 6.70 11.14
N GLU A 293 14.49 6.26 9.92
CA GLU A 293 15.84 6.11 9.36
C GLU A 293 16.66 7.41 9.42
N ASP A 294 17.92 7.30 9.85
CA ASP A 294 18.89 8.40 9.85
C ASP A 294 20.30 7.89 9.59
N ALA A 295 21.10 8.63 8.83
CA ALA A 295 22.43 8.18 8.42
C ALA A 295 23.39 8.02 9.61
N GLU A 296 23.32 8.90 10.60
CA GLU A 296 24.20 8.85 11.77
C GLU A 296 23.77 7.72 12.71
N LEU A 297 22.47 7.62 12.97
CA LEU A 297 21.88 6.56 13.79
C LEU A 297 22.17 5.17 13.21
N ASN A 298 22.01 5.02 11.88
CA ASN A 298 22.25 3.75 11.19
C ASN A 298 23.74 3.40 11.16
N ALA A 299 24.63 4.38 10.96
CA ALA A 299 26.06 4.12 11.01
C ALA A 299 26.52 3.65 12.39
N LYS A 300 25.94 4.22 13.48
CA LYS A 300 26.19 3.76 14.85
C LYS A 300 25.61 2.37 15.09
N LEU A 301 24.40 2.11 14.61
CA LEU A 301 23.78 0.78 14.73
C LEU A 301 24.63 -0.28 14.03
N GLU A 302 25.04 -0.05 12.78
CA GLU A 302 25.91 -0.96 12.02
C GLU A 302 27.26 -1.16 12.73
N HIS A 303 27.84 -0.08 13.27
CA HIS A 303 29.06 -0.17 14.07
C HIS A 303 28.88 -1.12 15.26
N TYR A 304 27.87 -0.92 16.11
CA TYR A 304 27.70 -1.81 17.27
C TYR A 304 27.32 -3.24 16.88
N GLU A 305 26.51 -3.43 15.83
CA GLU A 305 26.15 -4.77 15.33
C GLU A 305 27.37 -5.55 14.82
N TRP A 306 28.27 -4.89 14.10
CA TRP A 306 29.48 -5.51 13.56
C TRP A 306 30.41 -6.05 14.65
N HIS A 307 30.44 -5.38 15.80
CA HIS A 307 31.35 -5.67 16.90
C HIS A 307 30.76 -6.59 17.98
N ILE A 308 29.52 -7.08 17.82
CA ILE A 308 28.96 -8.09 18.72
C ILE A 308 29.88 -9.33 18.71
N PRO A 309 30.39 -9.78 19.87
CA PRO A 309 31.20 -10.98 19.96
C PRO A 309 30.44 -12.21 19.43
N VAL A 310 31.12 -13.01 18.61
CA VAL A 310 30.57 -14.22 18.00
C VAL A 310 31.10 -15.43 18.74
N ASP A 311 30.23 -16.30 19.22
CA ASP A 311 30.65 -17.57 19.80
C ASP A 311 31.28 -18.46 18.72
N LEU A 312 32.51 -18.91 18.93
CA LEU A 312 33.24 -19.73 17.97
C LEU A 312 32.45 -20.98 17.58
N VAL A 313 31.75 -21.61 18.53
CA VAL A 313 31.00 -22.84 18.26
C VAL A 313 29.72 -22.61 17.45
N SER A 314 29.31 -21.34 17.26
CA SER A 314 28.22 -20.98 16.37
C SER A 314 28.62 -20.98 14.89
N LEU A 315 29.93 -20.97 14.59
CA LEU A 315 30.45 -21.13 13.24
C LEU A 315 30.42 -22.60 12.82
N ASP A 316 30.17 -22.86 11.54
CA ASP A 316 30.35 -24.19 10.97
C ASP A 316 31.84 -24.53 10.89
N TYR A 317 32.25 -25.65 11.49
CA TYR A 317 33.60 -26.17 11.32
C TYR A 317 33.77 -26.85 9.96
N THR A 318 34.96 -26.75 9.36
CA THR A 318 35.29 -27.39 8.09
C THR A 318 35.75 -28.84 8.27
N GLU A 319 36.40 -29.12 9.40
CA GLU A 319 36.93 -30.44 9.71
C GLU A 319 36.87 -30.70 11.21
N LYS A 320 36.54 -31.94 11.57
CA LYS A 320 36.59 -32.43 12.96
C LYS A 320 37.07 -33.87 12.96
N THR A 321 38.00 -34.19 13.85
CA THR A 321 38.60 -35.53 13.93
C THR A 321 38.33 -36.23 15.25
N GLY A 322 38.41 -37.56 15.18
CA GLY A 322 38.45 -38.45 16.35
C GLY A 322 37.29 -38.24 17.32
N MET A 323 37.64 -38.04 18.59
CA MET A 323 36.73 -37.98 19.74
C MET A 323 36.40 -36.54 20.16
N ILE A 324 36.71 -35.52 19.33
CA ILE A 324 36.29 -34.15 19.67
C ILE A 324 34.76 -34.01 19.63
N CYS A 325 34.24 -33.48 20.73
CA CYS A 325 32.89 -33.02 20.93
C CYS A 325 32.87 -31.49 20.96
N VAL A 326 31.82 -30.92 20.37
CA VAL A 326 31.51 -29.49 20.40
C VAL A 326 30.08 -29.39 20.90
N GLY A 327 29.86 -28.63 21.97
CA GLY A 327 28.57 -28.48 22.64
C GLY A 327 28.22 -29.58 23.66
N ASN A 328 26.94 -29.60 24.04
CA ASN A 328 26.42 -30.14 25.29
C ASN A 328 26.61 -31.66 25.49
N ILE A 329 27.42 -32.05 26.49
CA ILE A 329 27.33 -33.36 27.15
C ILE A 329 27.63 -33.19 28.65
N SER A 330 26.72 -33.69 29.50
CA SER A 330 26.81 -33.89 30.97
C SER A 330 27.13 -32.66 31.87
N PRO A 331 26.32 -32.38 32.92
CA PRO A 331 26.57 -31.30 33.88
C PRO A 331 27.92 -31.42 34.63
N ASP A 332 28.56 -32.59 34.62
CA ASP A 332 29.87 -32.79 35.28
C ASP A 332 31.06 -32.33 34.41
N ILE A 333 30.84 -32.04 33.12
CA ILE A 333 31.86 -31.49 32.20
C ILE A 333 31.82 -29.96 32.20
N SER A 334 30.64 -29.35 32.30
CA SER A 334 30.45 -27.88 32.31
C SER A 334 30.92 -27.19 33.59
N ARG A 335 31.48 -27.95 34.55
CA ARG A 335 32.01 -27.42 35.80
C ARG A 335 33.50 -27.69 35.91
N ASP A 336 34.27 -26.73 36.40
CA ASP A 336 35.65 -26.99 36.82
C ASP A 336 35.71 -27.77 38.14
N VAL A 337 36.92 -28.12 38.59
CA VAL A 337 37.11 -28.82 39.88
C VAL A 337 36.72 -28.01 41.12
N LYS A 338 36.60 -26.69 41.00
CA LYS A 338 36.05 -25.79 42.03
C LYS A 338 34.53 -25.62 41.95
N LYS A 339 33.90 -26.25 40.94
CA LYS A 339 32.47 -26.21 40.62
C LYS A 339 32.00 -24.86 40.08
N THR A 340 32.89 -24.04 39.52
CA THR A 340 32.51 -22.92 38.65
C THR A 340 31.78 -23.49 37.44
N GLU A 341 30.60 -22.95 37.12
CA GLU A 341 29.78 -23.43 36.01
C GLU A 341 30.01 -22.57 34.76
N TYR A 342 30.19 -23.23 33.62
CA TYR A 342 30.41 -22.64 32.30
C TYR A 342 29.26 -23.00 31.36
N ASN A 343 29.06 -22.21 30.31
CA ASN A 343 28.00 -22.47 29.33
C ASN A 343 28.26 -23.77 28.55
N ASP A 344 27.42 -24.79 28.77
CA ASP A 344 27.56 -26.14 28.22
C ASP A 344 27.44 -26.20 26.69
N SER A 345 26.78 -25.22 26.07
CA SER A 345 26.63 -25.14 24.62
C SER A 345 27.93 -24.74 23.92
N THR A 346 28.90 -24.18 24.64
CA THR A 346 30.12 -23.57 24.09
C THR A 346 31.36 -24.46 24.19
N LEU A 347 31.21 -25.64 24.79
CA LEU A 347 32.35 -26.45 25.20
C LEU A 347 32.95 -27.23 24.03
N ILE A 348 34.27 -27.32 23.99
CA ILE A 348 35.03 -28.25 23.15
C ILE A 348 35.89 -29.13 24.04
N TYR A 349 35.76 -30.45 23.87
CA TYR A 349 36.42 -31.46 24.69
C TYR A 349 36.52 -32.79 23.95
N ILE A 350 37.23 -33.74 24.55
CA ILE A 350 37.36 -35.11 24.02
C ILE A 350 36.47 -36.06 24.83
N TYR A 351 35.62 -36.84 24.17
CA TYR A 351 34.75 -37.84 24.81
C TYR A 351 34.43 -39.04 23.90
N SER A 352 34.23 -40.23 24.49
CA SER A 352 33.81 -41.45 23.78
C SER A 352 32.98 -42.40 24.65
N GLU A 353 31.84 -42.85 24.13
CA GLU A 353 30.82 -43.66 24.85
C GLU A 353 31.00 -45.18 24.78
N ILE A 354 31.97 -45.68 24.01
CA ILE A 354 32.03 -47.11 23.69
C ILE A 354 33.44 -47.60 23.91
N GLY A 355 33.57 -48.80 24.49
CA GLY A 355 34.76 -49.63 24.71
C GLY A 355 35.61 -49.89 23.47
N SER A 356 36.01 -48.79 22.85
CA SER A 356 36.91 -48.67 21.72
C SER A 356 38.29 -48.82 22.34
N SER A 357 38.75 -50.06 22.40
CA SER A 357 40.16 -50.37 22.55
C SER A 357 40.92 -49.88 21.30
N SER A 358 40.99 -48.56 21.10
CA SER A 358 42.08 -47.94 20.37
C SER A 358 43.05 -47.41 21.42
N SER A 359 43.71 -48.35 22.08
CA SER A 359 45.00 -48.09 22.68
C SER A 359 45.94 -47.59 21.57
N SER A 360 46.25 -46.31 21.59
CA SER A 360 47.62 -45.84 21.34
C SER A 360 47.63 -44.33 21.48
N ASN A 361 48.49 -43.82 22.35
CA ASN A 361 49.56 -42.90 22.00
C ASN A 361 49.36 -41.98 20.78
N LYS A 362 48.21 -41.34 20.57
CA LYS A 362 48.15 -40.21 19.65
C LYS A 362 48.82 -39.03 20.35
N SER A 363 50.15 -38.98 20.27
CA SER A 363 50.91 -37.73 20.36
C SER A 363 50.29 -36.62 19.50
N ASP A 364 49.52 -37.01 18.48
CA ASP A 364 49.04 -36.16 17.42
C ASP A 364 47.72 -35.42 17.75
N GLY A 365 47.02 -35.81 18.84
CA GLY A 365 45.76 -35.18 19.28
C GLY A 365 44.56 -35.38 18.34
N ASP A 366 43.38 -34.97 18.81
CA ASP A 366 42.19 -34.77 17.96
C ASP A 366 41.91 -33.27 17.86
N TYR A 367 41.25 -32.83 16.78
CA TYR A 367 41.08 -31.40 16.50
C TYR A 367 39.78 -31.06 15.78
N VAL A 368 39.43 -29.77 15.82
CA VAL A 368 38.38 -29.12 15.02
C VAL A 368 38.94 -27.88 14.36
N ILE A 369 38.52 -27.61 13.12
CA ILE A 369 38.97 -26.46 12.31
C ILE A 369 37.78 -25.56 11.99
N TYR A 370 37.89 -24.27 12.31
CA TYR A 370 36.92 -23.24 11.98
C TYR A 370 37.48 -22.28 10.92
N PRO A 371 36.68 -21.92 9.89
CA PRO A 371 37.07 -20.90 8.93
C PRO A 371 36.80 -19.51 9.52
N LEU A 372 37.86 -18.79 9.88
CA LEU A 372 37.75 -17.40 10.37
C LEU A 372 37.68 -16.38 9.24
N ASN A 373 38.08 -16.78 8.02
CA ASN A 373 37.98 -15.96 6.80
C ASN A 373 38.62 -14.56 6.91
N ARG A 374 39.55 -14.37 7.86
CA ARG A 374 40.20 -13.09 8.17
C ARG A 374 39.25 -12.00 8.66
N GLU A 375 38.07 -12.36 9.15
CA GLU A 375 37.05 -11.40 9.61
C GLU A 375 37.23 -10.97 11.08
N TYR A 376 38.02 -11.72 11.86
CA TYR A 376 38.18 -11.53 13.29
C TYR A 376 39.60 -11.12 13.64
N THR A 377 39.73 -10.33 14.69
CA THR A 377 41.02 -9.82 15.21
C THR A 377 41.44 -10.52 16.49
N LYS A 378 40.47 -11.04 17.25
CA LYS A 378 40.72 -11.56 18.58
C LYS A 378 39.83 -12.77 18.90
N LEU A 379 40.39 -13.74 19.61
CA LEU A 379 39.69 -14.85 20.24
C LEU A 379 40.00 -14.85 21.74
N SER A 380 38.98 -14.80 22.58
CA SER A 380 39.10 -15.08 24.01
C SER A 380 38.46 -16.41 24.35
N GLY A 381 38.79 -16.98 25.52
CA GLY A 381 38.14 -18.19 26.03
C GLY A 381 38.73 -18.65 27.35
N VAL A 382 38.27 -19.80 27.83
CA VAL A 382 38.74 -20.41 29.07
C VAL A 382 39.06 -21.87 28.88
N ALA A 383 40.22 -22.32 29.38
CA ALA A 383 40.62 -23.72 29.44
C ALA A 383 40.62 -24.20 30.90
N TYR A 384 40.03 -25.36 31.20
CA TYR A 384 39.94 -25.85 32.57
C TYR A 384 39.97 -27.37 32.68
N ARG A 385 40.24 -27.84 33.90
CA ARG A 385 40.10 -29.24 34.29
C ARG A 385 38.65 -29.50 34.75
N PRO A 386 37.91 -30.42 34.12
CA PRO A 386 36.49 -30.63 34.46
C PRO A 386 36.31 -31.35 35.80
N TYR A 387 35.21 -31.04 36.51
CA TYR A 387 34.84 -31.58 37.83
C TYR A 387 34.81 -33.10 37.88
N ILE A 388 34.44 -33.72 36.77
CA ILE A 388 34.37 -35.18 36.63
C ILE A 388 35.70 -35.88 37.02
N THR A 389 36.83 -35.20 36.81
CA THR A 389 38.16 -35.72 37.17
C THR A 389 38.36 -35.84 38.69
N SER A 390 37.72 -34.98 39.49
CA SER A 390 37.71 -35.06 40.96
C SER A 390 36.75 -36.12 41.49
N ARG A 391 35.70 -36.46 40.73
CA ARG A 391 34.65 -37.41 41.16
C ARG A 391 35.06 -38.87 41.01
N PHE A 392 35.71 -39.21 39.89
CA PHE A 392 36.05 -40.59 39.56
C PHE A 392 37.55 -40.91 39.69
N GLY A 393 38.39 -39.91 39.95
CA GLY A 393 39.85 -40.03 39.88
C GLY A 393 40.34 -40.15 38.43
N GLY A 394 41.65 -40.01 38.21
CA GLY A 394 42.24 -40.09 36.86
C GLY A 394 43.60 -40.78 36.88
N ASP A 395 43.93 -41.51 35.81
CA ASP A 395 45.30 -41.93 35.53
C ASP A 395 46.04 -40.80 34.83
N TRP A 396 46.83 -40.07 35.60
CA TRP A 396 47.66 -38.95 35.14
C TRP A 396 49.09 -39.36 34.78
N SER A 397 49.41 -40.66 34.83
CA SER A 397 50.78 -41.17 34.76
C SER A 397 51.47 -40.99 33.40
N ASN A 398 50.70 -40.86 32.31
CA ASN A 398 51.24 -40.78 30.94
C ASN A 398 50.72 -39.61 30.08
N LEU A 399 49.68 -38.87 30.48
CA LEU A 399 49.09 -37.81 29.64
C LEU A 399 48.50 -36.67 30.50
N SER A 400 49.11 -35.48 30.44
CA SER A 400 48.44 -34.23 30.84
C SER A 400 47.47 -33.81 29.73
N GLY A 401 46.27 -33.34 30.09
CA GLY A 401 45.38 -32.69 29.15
C GLY A 401 46.07 -31.48 28.53
N ARG A 402 46.05 -31.35 27.21
CA ARG A 402 46.58 -30.16 26.52
C ARG A 402 45.57 -29.65 25.52
N VAL A 403 45.51 -28.33 25.42
CA VAL A 403 44.85 -27.62 24.33
C VAL A 403 45.92 -26.83 23.60
N GLU A 404 45.85 -26.85 22.28
CA GLU A 404 46.74 -26.11 21.38
C GLU A 404 45.86 -25.45 20.31
N ILE A 405 45.90 -24.13 20.22
CA ILE A 405 45.14 -23.35 19.24
C ILE A 405 46.13 -22.84 18.20
N PHE A 406 45.86 -23.11 16.92
CA PHE A 406 46.69 -22.70 15.79
C PHE A 406 45.91 -21.81 14.83
N GLY A 407 46.53 -20.73 14.34
CA GLY A 407 46.03 -19.93 13.21
C GLY A 407 46.91 -20.16 12.00
N ASP A 408 46.34 -20.64 10.89
CA ASP A 408 47.06 -20.95 9.65
C ASP A 408 48.31 -21.84 9.87
N GLY A 409 48.21 -22.76 10.83
CA GLY A 409 49.28 -23.69 11.22
C GLY A 409 50.31 -23.15 12.22
N SER A 410 50.25 -21.87 12.60
CA SER A 410 51.10 -21.27 13.63
C SER A 410 50.46 -21.40 15.00
N LEU A 411 51.20 -21.88 16.02
CA LEU A 411 50.69 -22.02 17.38
C LEU A 411 50.46 -20.62 17.99
N LEU A 412 49.22 -20.32 18.38
CA LEU A 412 48.81 -19.07 18.99
C LEU A 412 48.65 -19.21 20.52
N PHE A 413 48.16 -20.35 20.98
CA PHE A 413 47.97 -20.62 22.41
C PHE A 413 48.15 -22.09 22.75
N SER A 414 48.64 -22.37 23.96
CA SER A 414 48.66 -23.71 24.51
C SER A 414 48.46 -23.70 26.02
N ALA A 415 47.55 -24.54 26.50
CA ALA A 415 47.30 -24.77 27.92
C ALA A 415 47.54 -26.23 28.28
N ARG A 416 47.98 -26.48 29.52
CA ARG A 416 48.25 -27.83 30.05
C ARG A 416 47.57 -28.05 31.40
N MET A 417 46.66 -29.01 31.44
CA MET A 417 45.94 -29.43 32.65
C MET A 417 46.55 -30.70 33.24
N THR A 418 46.70 -30.73 34.57
CA THR A 418 47.27 -31.84 35.35
C THR A 418 46.39 -32.18 36.55
N GLU A 419 46.71 -33.25 37.29
CA GLU A 419 45.97 -33.66 38.49
C GLU A 419 45.89 -32.57 39.57
N VAL A 420 46.85 -31.66 39.59
CA VAL A 420 46.94 -30.58 40.59
C VAL A 420 46.47 -29.24 40.03
N THR A 421 45.95 -29.19 38.80
CA THR A 421 45.45 -27.96 38.20
C THR A 421 44.02 -27.68 38.68
N ASP A 422 43.88 -26.72 39.58
CA ASP A 422 42.59 -26.34 40.19
C ASP A 422 42.04 -25.00 39.69
N GLU A 423 42.86 -24.20 39.03
CA GLU A 423 42.46 -22.92 38.44
C GLU A 423 42.15 -23.09 36.95
N ALA A 424 41.11 -22.40 36.49
CA ALA A 424 40.87 -22.22 35.06
C ALA A 424 41.85 -21.21 34.47
N GLU A 425 42.23 -21.41 33.22
CA GLU A 425 43.15 -20.57 32.46
C GLU A 425 42.37 -19.80 31.39
N SER A 426 42.05 -18.54 31.68
CA SER A 426 41.51 -17.62 30.66
C SER A 426 42.61 -17.21 29.70
N PHE A 427 42.27 -17.10 28.43
CA PHE A 427 43.19 -16.71 27.37
C PHE A 427 42.56 -15.67 26.43
N GLU A 428 43.47 -14.96 25.77
CA GLU A 428 43.17 -13.94 24.78
C GLU A 428 44.27 -14.01 23.73
N ILE A 429 43.90 -14.27 22.47
CA ILE A 429 44.84 -14.39 21.36
C ILE A 429 44.46 -13.47 20.20
N ASP A 430 45.48 -12.95 19.52
CA ASP A 430 45.35 -12.24 18.26
C ASP A 430 45.15 -13.26 17.13
N VAL A 431 44.03 -13.14 16.41
CA VAL A 431 43.68 -13.93 15.22
C VAL A 431 43.58 -13.07 13.96
N THR A 432 44.12 -11.85 13.99
CA THR A 432 44.10 -10.91 12.87
C THR A 432 44.68 -11.55 11.61
N GLY A 433 43.88 -11.58 10.55
CA GLY A 433 44.29 -12.12 9.25
C GLY A 433 44.33 -13.65 9.17
N VAL A 434 43.93 -14.37 10.22
CA VAL A 434 43.86 -15.84 10.24
C VAL A 434 42.73 -16.31 9.31
N GLN A 435 43.06 -17.22 8.39
CA GLN A 435 42.07 -17.84 7.50
C GLN A 435 41.40 -19.05 8.17
N GLU A 436 42.19 -19.92 8.79
CA GLU A 436 41.73 -21.14 9.46
C GLU A 436 42.27 -21.24 10.89
N LEU A 437 41.35 -21.44 11.84
CA LEU A 437 41.67 -21.68 13.25
C LEU A 437 41.51 -23.16 13.57
N LYS A 438 42.57 -23.81 14.06
CA LYS A 438 42.55 -25.20 14.51
C LYS A 438 42.65 -25.28 16.02
N ILE A 439 41.66 -25.86 16.67
CA ILE A 439 41.70 -26.22 18.09
C ILE A 439 42.02 -27.70 18.18
N LYS A 440 43.21 -28.00 18.69
CA LYS A 440 43.70 -29.35 18.92
C LYS A 440 43.69 -29.65 20.41
N MET A 441 43.18 -30.81 20.76
CA MET A 441 43.13 -31.30 22.12
C MET A 441 43.89 -32.62 22.22
N VAL A 442 44.62 -32.80 23.31
CA VAL A 442 45.38 -34.01 23.60
C VAL A 442 45.08 -34.46 25.01
N GLY A 443 44.82 -35.76 25.17
CA GLY A 443 44.62 -36.39 26.46
C GLY A 443 43.14 -36.54 26.81
N PHE A 444 42.77 -37.77 27.15
CA PHE A 444 41.49 -38.18 27.72
C PHE A 444 41.76 -39.34 28.67
N TRP A 445 40.85 -39.57 29.61
CA TRP A 445 40.99 -40.64 30.61
C TRP A 445 40.16 -41.87 30.23
N GLN A 446 40.62 -43.08 30.58
CA GLN A 446 39.86 -44.32 30.46
C GLN A 446 39.26 -44.70 31.83
N SER A 447 37.92 -44.76 31.92
CA SER A 447 37.22 -45.08 33.17
C SER A 447 36.81 -46.55 33.30
N PHE A 448 36.60 -46.99 34.54
CA PHE A 448 35.83 -48.20 34.84
C PHE A 448 34.42 -48.05 34.24
N TYR A 449 33.93 -49.08 33.54
CA TYR A 449 32.70 -49.11 32.71
C TYR A 449 32.82 -48.70 31.23
N PHE A 450 34.04 -48.63 30.67
CA PHE A 450 34.29 -48.51 29.21
C PHE A 450 34.03 -47.13 28.57
N GLU A 451 33.83 -46.07 29.37
CA GLU A 451 33.68 -44.68 28.90
C GLU A 451 35.00 -43.88 29.02
N CYS A 452 35.25 -42.98 28.07
CA CYS A 452 36.40 -42.09 28.08
C CYS A 452 36.00 -40.64 28.38
N TRP A 453 36.44 -40.10 29.51
CA TRP A 453 36.05 -38.76 29.98
C TRP A 453 37.14 -37.70 29.72
N PRO A 454 36.75 -36.43 29.50
CA PRO A 454 37.70 -35.35 29.26
C PRO A 454 38.52 -35.04 30.50
N ILE A 455 39.79 -34.70 30.29
CA ILE A 455 40.70 -34.20 31.34
C ILE A 455 41.05 -32.72 31.16
N VAL A 456 40.64 -32.13 30.02
CA VAL A 456 40.69 -30.71 29.73
C VAL A 456 39.49 -30.34 28.86
N VAL A 457 38.94 -29.16 29.10
CA VAL A 457 37.82 -28.56 28.36
C VAL A 457 38.22 -27.14 28.00
N VAL A 458 37.80 -26.66 26.83
CA VAL A 458 37.72 -25.22 26.55
C VAL A 458 36.28 -24.80 26.32
N GLY A 459 35.94 -23.59 26.71
CA GLY A 459 34.60 -23.02 26.54
C GLY A 459 34.65 -21.50 26.46
N GLU A 460 33.47 -20.91 26.29
CA GLU A 460 33.26 -19.45 26.26
C GLU A 460 34.18 -18.77 25.24
N MET A 461 34.36 -19.43 24.10
CA MET A 461 35.27 -18.98 23.06
C MET A 461 34.61 -17.90 22.21
N LEU A 462 34.97 -16.65 22.44
CA LEU A 462 34.35 -15.49 21.79
C LEU A 462 35.32 -14.85 20.80
N LEU A 463 34.88 -14.72 19.56
CA LEU A 463 35.55 -14.01 18.49
C LEU A 463 35.07 -12.55 18.45
N THR A 464 35.98 -11.60 18.31
CA THR A 464 35.64 -10.19 18.10
C THR A 464 36.29 -9.64 16.84
N ARG A 465 35.69 -8.57 16.32
CA ARG A 465 36.15 -7.78 15.17
C ARG A 465 36.59 -6.40 15.65
N ASP A 466 37.52 -5.78 14.94
CA ASP A 466 37.95 -4.38 15.15
C ASP A 466 37.38 -3.42 14.10
#